data_AF-A0A4U1BCP1-F1
#
_entry.id   AF-A0A4U1BCP1-F1
#
_cell.length_a   1.000
_cell.length_b   1.000
_cell.length_c   1.000
_cell.angle_alpha   90.00
_cell.angle_beta   90.00
_cell.angle_gamma   90.00
#
_symmetry.space_group_name_H-M   'P 1'
#
loop_
_entity.id
_entity.type
_entity.pdbx_description
1 polymer ?
#
loop_
_entity_poly.entity_id
_entity_poly.type
_entity_poly.pdbx_seq_one_letter_code
_entity_poly.pdbx_strand_id
1 'polypeptide(L)'
;MTGRSYHEKLHSNNNCKACHGAQADGYPEDDTCHKCHNPDKLAQKTARSGEEVHQNPHDNLHYGKDVPCTECHGEHMAKEPLCADCHTFKYPNHKR
;
A
#
# COMPACT_ATOMS: atom_id res chain seq x y z
N MET A 1 -17.60 3.34 -8.18
CA MET A 1 -16.14 3.25 -7.94
C MET A 1 -15.79 1.77 -8.03
N THR A 2 -14.88 1.39 -8.92
CA THR A 2 -14.46 -0.01 -9.06
C THR A 2 -13.26 -0.21 -8.16
N GLY A 3 -13.38 -1.09 -7.18
CA GLY A 3 -12.26 -1.47 -6.33
C GLY A 3 -11.40 -2.57 -6.97
N ARG A 4 -10.35 -2.97 -6.28
CA ARG A 4 -9.36 -3.94 -6.72
C ARG A 4 -9.85 -5.36 -6.50
N SER A 5 -9.51 -6.25 -7.43
CA SER A 5 -9.92 -7.66 -7.38
C SER A 5 -9.39 -8.39 -6.13
N TYR A 6 -8.21 -8.02 -5.65
CA TYR A 6 -7.63 -8.60 -4.43
C TYR A 6 -8.31 -8.12 -3.13
N HIS A 7 -9.17 -7.11 -3.20
CA HIS A 7 -10.03 -6.64 -2.11
C HIS A 7 -11.52 -6.81 -2.40
N GLU A 8 -11.91 -7.61 -3.41
CA GLU A 8 -13.30 -7.80 -3.83
C GLU A 8 -14.26 -8.14 -2.67
N LYS A 9 -13.81 -8.98 -1.74
CA LYS A 9 -14.59 -9.37 -0.54
C LYS A 9 -14.91 -8.18 0.38
N LEU A 10 -14.08 -7.13 0.36
CA LEU A 10 -14.30 -5.91 1.14
C LEU A 10 -15.32 -4.99 0.47
N HIS A 11 -15.54 -5.10 -0.84
CA HIS A 11 -16.57 -4.33 -1.56
C HIS A 11 -17.95 -4.97 -1.54
N SER A 12 -18.02 -6.26 -1.17
CA SER A 12 -19.30 -6.97 -1.07
C SER A 12 -20.25 -6.21 -0.13
N ASN A 13 -21.48 -5.98 -0.58
CA ASN A 13 -22.50 -5.21 0.13
C ASN A 13 -22.13 -3.74 0.43
N ASN A 14 -21.28 -3.10 -0.39
CA ASN A 14 -20.85 -1.71 -0.20
C ASN A 14 -20.23 -1.47 1.20
N ASN A 15 -19.40 -2.40 1.67
CA ASN A 15 -18.78 -2.31 2.99
C ASN A 15 -17.61 -1.31 3.03
N CYS A 16 -17.90 -0.03 2.75
CA CYS A 16 -16.93 1.07 2.77
C CYS A 16 -16.27 1.23 4.15
N LYS A 17 -16.97 0.82 5.22
CA LYS A 17 -16.49 0.88 6.60
C LYS A 17 -15.27 -0.01 6.84
N ALA A 18 -15.03 -1.01 6.00
CA ALA A 18 -13.85 -1.86 6.09
C ALA A 18 -12.54 -1.05 6.01
N CYS A 19 -12.53 0.01 5.21
CA CYS A 19 -11.36 0.88 5.02
C CYS A 19 -11.58 2.28 5.61
N HIS A 20 -12.77 2.87 5.46
CA HIS A 20 -12.99 4.27 5.83
C HIS A 20 -13.57 4.46 7.25
N GLY A 21 -14.03 3.40 7.92
CA GLY A 21 -14.64 3.53 9.24
C GLY A 21 -16.02 4.20 9.20
N ALA A 22 -16.24 5.26 9.97
CA ALA A 22 -17.57 5.87 10.13
C ALA A 22 -17.95 6.84 9.01
N GLN A 23 -16.96 7.51 8.41
CA GLN A 23 -17.12 8.49 7.34
C GLN A 23 -16.40 7.96 6.11
N ALA A 24 -17.02 8.05 4.93
CA ALA A 24 -16.49 7.44 3.70
C ALA A 24 -15.84 8.46 2.73
N ASP A 25 -15.64 9.69 3.20
CA ASP A 25 -14.96 10.76 2.47
C ASP A 25 -13.47 10.81 2.82
N GLY A 26 -12.64 11.08 1.81
CA GLY A 26 -11.19 11.19 1.98
C GLY A 26 -10.43 9.86 1.96
N TYR A 27 -9.15 9.91 2.33
CA TYR A 27 -8.30 8.72 2.41
C TYR A 27 -8.59 7.94 3.70
N PRO A 28 -8.55 6.60 3.65
CA PRO A 28 -8.63 5.79 4.87
C PRO A 28 -7.40 6.01 5.75
N GLU A 29 -7.59 5.89 7.06
CA GLU A 29 -6.47 5.87 8.01
C GLU A 29 -5.63 4.59 7.83
N ASP A 30 -4.31 4.72 7.94
CA ASP A 30 -3.36 3.62 7.76
C ASP A 30 -3.62 2.44 8.70
N ASP A 31 -4.09 2.72 9.92
CA ASP A 31 -4.44 1.69 10.89
C ASP A 31 -5.53 0.73 10.41
N THR A 32 -6.34 1.12 9.43
CA THR A 32 -7.33 0.22 8.81
C THR A 32 -6.65 -0.85 7.95
N CYS A 33 -5.59 -0.50 7.24
CA CYS A 33 -4.74 -1.43 6.53
C CYS A 33 -4.02 -2.36 7.52
N HIS A 34 -3.52 -1.80 8.63
CA HIS A 34 -2.75 -2.53 9.64
C HIS A 34 -3.53 -3.65 10.35
N LYS A 35 -4.87 -3.53 10.42
CA LYS A 35 -5.74 -4.60 10.97
C LYS A 35 -5.60 -5.93 10.23
N CYS A 36 -5.25 -5.88 8.94
CA CYS A 36 -5.13 -7.07 8.09
C CYS A 36 -3.69 -7.29 7.61
N HIS A 37 -2.91 -6.23 7.43
CA HIS A 37 -1.56 -6.25 6.90
C HIS A 37 -0.57 -5.75 7.94
N ASN A 38 0.27 -6.64 8.46
CA ASN A 38 1.30 -6.26 9.42
C ASN A 38 2.48 -5.58 8.70
N PRO A 39 2.83 -4.32 9.01
CA PRO A 39 3.90 -3.57 8.32
C PRO A 39 5.27 -4.24 8.41
N ASP A 40 5.64 -4.80 9.57
CA ASP A 40 6.93 -5.49 9.73
C ASP A 40 7.02 -6.74 8.86
N LYS A 41 5.92 -7.49 8.75
CA LYS A 41 5.88 -8.66 7.85
C LYS A 41 5.95 -8.25 6.39
N LEU A 42 5.34 -7.12 6.02
CA LEU A 42 5.45 -6.58 4.66
C LEU A 42 6.90 -6.18 4.36
N ALA A 43 7.53 -5.40 5.25
CA ALA A 43 8.93 -4.99 5.14
C ALA A 43 9.88 -6.19 4.99
N GLN A 44 9.69 -7.25 5.80
CA GLN A 44 10.48 -8.47 5.70
C GLN A 44 10.24 -9.20 4.37
N LYS A 45 8.98 -9.30 3.93
CA LYS A 45 8.61 -10.00 2.70
C LYS A 45 9.09 -9.27 1.44
N THR A 46 9.22 -7.95 1.49
CA THR A 46 9.72 -7.13 0.38
C THR A 46 11.18 -6.73 0.55
N ALA A 47 11.89 -7.34 1.49
CA ALA A 47 13.32 -7.17 1.63
C ALA A 47 14.03 -7.48 0.31
N ARG A 48 15.01 -6.64 -0.01
CA ARG A 48 15.81 -6.73 -1.23
C ARG A 48 17.23 -7.14 -0.87
N SER A 49 17.97 -7.65 -1.83
CA SER A 49 19.33 -8.17 -1.63
C SER A 49 20.27 -7.70 -2.74
N GLY A 50 21.58 -7.84 -2.50
CA GLY A 50 22.59 -7.41 -3.46
C GLY A 50 22.55 -5.91 -3.69
N GLU A 51 22.65 -5.48 -4.95
CA GLU A 51 22.65 -4.07 -5.35
C GLU A 51 21.32 -3.35 -5.06
N GLU A 52 20.24 -4.11 -4.83
CA GLU A 52 18.90 -3.56 -4.62
C GLU A 52 18.53 -3.45 -3.13
N VAL A 53 19.45 -3.75 -2.20
CA VAL A 53 19.17 -3.85 -0.75
C VAL A 53 18.46 -2.61 -0.16
N HIS A 54 18.70 -1.43 -0.73
CA HIS A 54 18.10 -0.16 -0.31
C HIS A 54 16.77 0.19 -1.00
N GLN A 55 16.24 -0.71 -1.84
CA GLN A 55 15.04 -0.46 -2.63
C GLN A 55 13.79 -1.09 -2.02
N ASN A 56 13.78 -1.41 -0.73
CA ASN A 56 12.60 -1.99 -0.08
C ASN A 56 11.48 -0.93 0.02
N PRO A 57 10.32 -1.12 -0.66
CA PRO A 57 9.27 -0.11 -0.68
C PRO A 57 8.55 0.05 0.66
N HIS A 58 8.63 -0.95 1.54
CA HIS A 58 8.01 -0.94 2.88
C HIS A 58 9.03 -0.73 4.00
N ASP A 59 10.28 -0.42 3.67
CA ASP A 59 11.33 -0.03 4.63
C ASP A 59 12.40 0.77 3.87
N ASN A 60 12.04 2.01 3.50
CA ASN A 60 12.83 2.81 2.57
C ASN A 60 13.81 3.75 3.31
N LEU A 61 14.85 4.21 2.62
CA LEU A 61 15.92 5.02 3.24
C LEU A 61 15.48 6.41 3.73
N HIS A 62 14.40 6.96 3.19
CA HIS A 62 13.98 8.33 3.51
C HIS A 62 13.04 8.39 4.70
N TYR A 63 12.14 7.40 4.79
CA TYR A 63 11.00 7.42 5.70
C TYR A 63 10.83 6.11 6.48
N GLY A 64 11.74 5.14 6.31
CA GLY A 64 11.64 3.82 6.94
C GLY A 64 10.31 3.14 6.58
N LYS A 65 9.52 2.84 7.62
CA LYS A 65 8.23 2.16 7.53
C LYS A 65 7.03 3.09 7.70
N ASP A 66 7.26 4.40 7.81
CA ASP A 66 6.25 5.38 8.24
C ASP A 66 5.54 6.08 7.07
N VAL A 67 5.77 5.63 5.83
CA VAL A 67 5.06 6.17 4.65
C VAL A 67 3.63 5.64 4.64
N PRO A 68 2.61 6.52 4.52
CA PRO A 68 1.23 6.06 4.47
C PRO A 68 0.97 5.09 3.33
N CYS A 69 0.20 4.04 3.60
CA CYS A 69 -0.14 2.99 2.63
C CYS A 69 -0.73 3.58 1.34
N THR A 70 -1.58 4.60 1.50
CA THR A 70 -2.26 5.30 0.40
C THR A 70 -1.33 6.13 -0.47
N GLU A 71 -0.07 6.36 -0.08
CA GLU A 71 0.89 7.06 -0.93
C GLU A 71 1.32 6.25 -2.15
N CYS A 72 1.27 4.91 -2.06
CA CYS A 72 1.59 4.04 -3.18
C CYS A 72 0.39 3.20 -3.64
N HIS A 73 -0.54 2.87 -2.74
CA HIS A 73 -1.65 1.94 -3.00
C HIS A 73 -2.98 2.67 -3.13
N GLY A 74 -3.53 2.69 -4.35
CA GLY A 74 -4.84 3.25 -4.65
C GLY A 74 -5.89 2.16 -4.88
N GLU A 75 -6.97 2.20 -4.08
CA GLU A 75 -8.07 1.23 -4.21
C GLU A 75 -9.05 1.61 -5.34
N HIS A 76 -9.47 2.87 -5.38
CA HIS A 76 -10.45 3.38 -6.34
C HIS A 76 -9.82 4.09 -7.54
N MET A 77 -8.49 4.13 -7.61
CA MET A 77 -7.73 4.69 -8.72
C MET A 77 -6.35 4.02 -8.82
N ALA A 78 -5.80 3.96 -10.03
CA ALA A 78 -4.42 3.55 -10.24
C ALA A 78 -3.45 4.55 -9.60
N LYS A 79 -2.48 4.03 -8.84
CA LYS A 79 -1.41 4.82 -8.24
C LYS A 79 -0.07 4.12 -8.46
N GLU A 80 0.92 4.89 -8.86
CA GLU A 80 2.30 4.44 -8.97
C GLU A 80 2.98 4.52 -7.58
N PRO A 81 4.05 3.74 -7.34
CA PRO A 81 4.84 3.87 -6.12
C PRO A 81 5.46 5.26 -6.01
N LEU A 82 5.44 5.85 -4.81
CA LEU A 82 6.06 7.15 -4.52
C LEU A 82 7.52 7.23 -4.99
N CYS A 83 8.26 6.12 -4.90
CA CYS A 83 9.66 6.06 -5.32
C CYS A 83 9.85 6.37 -6.82
N ALA A 84 8.83 6.15 -7.65
CA ALA A 84 8.89 6.35 -9.10
C ALA A 84 9.05 7.83 -9.49
N ASP A 85 8.76 8.75 -8.58
CA ASP A 85 8.94 10.19 -8.80
C ASP A 85 10.42 10.58 -8.93
N CYS A 86 11.32 9.79 -8.34
CA CYS A 86 12.77 10.07 -8.33
C CYS A 86 13.62 8.88 -8.82
N HIS A 87 13.12 7.65 -8.72
CA HIS A 87 13.86 6.43 -9.01
C HIS A 87 13.20 5.59 -10.09
N THR A 88 13.99 4.77 -10.77
CA THR A 88 13.52 3.85 -11.81
C THR A 88 13.39 2.40 -11.33
N PHE A 89 13.26 2.22 -10.01
CA PHE A 89 13.15 0.92 -9.35
C PHE A 89 12.03 0.06 -9.94
N LYS A 90 12.24 -1.26 -9.94
CA LYS A 90 11.28 -2.23 -10.47
C LYS A 90 10.63 -3.00 -9.34
N TYR A 91 9.31 -2.87 -9.25
CA TYR A 91 8.48 -3.58 -8.28
C TYR A 91 7.55 -4.56 -8.98
N PRO A 92 8.03 -5.75 -9.39
CA PRO A 92 7.25 -6.71 -10.17
C PRO A 92 6.01 -7.25 -9.42
N ASN A 93 6.03 -7.14 -8.09
CA ASN A 93 4.93 -7.57 -7.23
C ASN A 93 3.96 -6.43 -6.83
N HIS A 94 4.21 -5.19 -7.28
CA HIS A 94 3.28 -4.09 -7.02
C HIS A 94 1.96 -4.34 -7.75
N LYS A 95 0.88 -4.48 -6.99
CA LYS A 95 -0.45 -4.71 -7.54
C LYS A 95 -1.05 -3.36 -7.91
N ARG A 96 -1.20 -3.14 -9.22
CA ARG A 96 -1.72 -1.90 -9.80
C ARG A 96 -3.22 -1.88 -9.96
#